data_AF-A0A2X2T997-F1
#
_entry.id   AF-A0A2X2T997-F1
#
_cell.length_a   1.000
_cell.length_b   1.000
_cell.length_c   1.000
_cell.angle_alpha   90.00
_cell.angle_beta   90.00
_cell.angle_gamma   90.00
#
_symmetry.space_group_name_H-M   'P 1'
#
loop_
_entity.id
_entity.type
_entity.pdbx_description
1 polymer ?
#
loop_
_entity_poly.entity_id
_entity_poly.type
_entity_poly.pdbx_seq_one_letter_code
_entity_poly.pdbx_strand_id
1 'polypeptide(L)'
;MLWFKNLMVYRLSRDITLTADAMEKQLAAFTFTPCGSQDMAKTGWVSPMGSHSDALTHVANGQIVICARKEEKILPAPVIKQALEAKINKLEAEQARKLKKTEKDSLKDEVLHSLLPRAFSRFSQTMMWIDTVNGLIMVDCASAKKAGRYAGPAA
;
A
#
# COMPACT_ATOMS: atom_id res chain seq x y z
N MET A 1 11.06 -13.92 -14.18
CA MET A 1 11.76 -12.72 -13.65
C MET A 1 11.06 -11.49 -14.23
N LEU A 2 10.51 -10.62 -13.38
CA LEU A 2 9.90 -9.37 -13.83
C LEU A 2 10.99 -8.30 -13.91
N TRP A 3 11.18 -7.72 -15.10
CA TRP A 3 12.10 -6.61 -15.33
C TRP A 3 11.46 -5.29 -14.86
N PHE A 4 12.29 -4.36 -14.40
CA PHE A 4 11.83 -3.02 -13.99
C PHE A 4 11.20 -2.33 -15.21
N LYS A 5 10.01 -1.76 -15.02
CA LYS A 5 9.30 -1.04 -16.10
C LYS A 5 9.56 0.45 -16.06
N ASN A 6 9.86 0.97 -14.88
CA ASN A 6 10.22 2.36 -14.65
C ASN A 6 11.39 2.39 -13.66
N LEU A 7 12.08 3.52 -13.58
CA LEU A 7 13.21 3.66 -12.67
C LEU A 7 13.22 5.05 -12.05
N MET A 8 13.17 5.10 -10.73
CA MET A 8 13.52 6.28 -9.95
C MET A 8 14.77 5.97 -9.15
N VAL A 9 15.79 6.80 -9.33
CA VAL A 9 17.12 6.59 -8.73
C VAL A 9 17.31 7.61 -7.63
N TYR A 10 17.70 7.11 -6.46
CA TYR A 10 18.02 7.88 -5.27
C TYR A 10 19.44 7.57 -4.84
N ARG A 11 20.14 8.58 -4.33
CA ARG A 11 21.47 8.42 -3.75
C ARG A 11 21.36 8.41 -2.24
N LEU A 12 21.98 7.41 -1.61
CA LEU A 12 22.16 7.37 -0.17
C LEU A 12 23.09 8.52 0.23
N SER A 13 22.60 9.42 1.07
CA SER A 13 23.32 10.62 1.51
C SER A 13 24.41 10.33 2.55
N ARG A 14 24.42 9.11 3.11
CA ARG A 14 25.38 8.65 4.12
C ARG A 14 25.80 7.23 3.79
N ASP A 15 27.00 6.87 4.21
CA ASP A 15 27.48 5.49 4.19
C ASP A 15 26.68 4.69 5.23
N ILE A 16 25.65 3.99 4.77
CA ILE A 16 24.86 3.08 5.59
C ILE A 16 25.36 1.67 5.31
N THR A 17 25.85 0.99 6.35
CA THR A 17 26.19 -0.43 6.28
C THR A 17 24.92 -1.27 6.18
N LEU A 18 24.41 -1.46 4.97
CA LEU A 18 23.25 -2.29 4.67
C LEU A 18 23.70 -3.75 4.50
N THR A 19 23.60 -4.54 5.56
CA THR A 19 23.80 -6.00 5.46
C THR A 19 22.46 -6.68 5.22
N ALA A 20 22.46 -7.71 4.38
CA ALA A 20 21.25 -8.45 4.04
C ALA A 20 20.59 -9.07 5.29
N ASP A 21 21.36 -9.63 6.22
CA ASP A 21 20.84 -10.24 7.45
C ASP A 21 20.13 -9.21 8.36
N ALA A 22 20.72 -8.01 8.51
CA ALA A 22 20.10 -6.95 9.29
C ALA A 22 18.81 -6.44 8.62
N MET A 23 18.83 -6.30 7.29
CA MET A 23 17.65 -5.94 6.52
C MET A 23 16.54 -6.99 6.67
N GLU A 24 16.86 -8.27 6.50
CA GLU A 24 15.90 -9.37 6.62
C GLU A 24 15.15 -9.32 7.95
N LYS A 25 15.88 -9.13 9.06
CA LYS A 25 15.32 -8.99 10.41
C LYS A 25 14.40 -7.79 10.55
N GLN A 26 14.79 -6.64 9.99
CA GLN A 26 13.97 -5.42 10.05
C GLN A 26 12.73 -5.52 9.17
N LEU A 27 12.85 -6.10 7.97
CA LEU A 27 11.74 -6.30 7.04
C LEU A 27 10.73 -7.31 7.58
N ALA A 28 11.18 -8.33 8.32
CA ALA A 28 10.33 -9.35 8.92
C ALA A 28 9.23 -8.74 9.82
N ALA A 29 9.55 -7.68 10.57
CA ALA A 29 8.60 -6.97 11.43
C ALA A 29 7.46 -6.26 10.66
N PHE A 30 7.65 -6.02 9.36
CA PHE A 30 6.69 -5.33 8.50
C PHE A 30 6.29 -6.19 7.29
N THR A 31 6.26 -7.51 7.48
CA THR A 31 5.78 -8.46 6.48
C THR A 31 4.33 -8.16 6.08
N PHE A 32 4.02 -8.41 4.81
CA PHE A 32 2.69 -8.19 4.28
C PHE A 32 1.69 -9.10 4.98
N THR A 33 0.64 -8.49 5.53
CA THR A 33 -0.57 -9.19 5.97
C THR A 33 -1.76 -8.72 5.14
N PRO A 34 -2.69 -9.61 4.77
CA PRO A 34 -3.90 -9.22 4.07
C PRO A 34 -4.73 -8.19 4.84
N CYS A 35 -5.49 -7.37 4.11
CA CYS A 35 -6.47 -6.47 4.69
C CYS A 35 -7.54 -7.26 5.47
N GLY A 36 -7.79 -6.85 6.71
CA GLY A 36 -8.98 -7.23 7.45
C GLY A 36 -10.25 -6.65 6.82
N SER A 37 -11.40 -7.00 7.39
CA SER A 37 -12.72 -6.60 6.87
C SER A 37 -12.97 -5.09 6.89
N GLN A 38 -12.23 -4.36 7.74
CA GLN A 38 -12.35 -2.91 7.92
C GLN A 38 -11.09 -2.14 7.48
N ASP A 39 -10.10 -2.83 6.89
CA ASP A 39 -8.90 -2.17 6.39
C ASP A 39 -9.12 -1.65 4.97
N MET A 40 -8.95 -0.34 4.76
CA MET A 40 -9.01 0.26 3.42
C MET A 40 -7.80 -0.14 2.55
N ALA A 41 -6.62 -0.23 3.15
CA ALA A 41 -5.41 -0.65 2.48
C ALA A 41 -4.37 -1.14 3.49
N LYS A 42 -3.53 -2.09 3.07
CA LYS A 42 -2.34 -2.53 3.79
C LYS A 42 -1.13 -2.56 2.89
N THR A 43 0.04 -2.43 3.48
CA THR A 43 1.32 -2.53 2.77
C THR A 43 2.31 -3.26 3.66
N GLY A 44 3.12 -4.12 3.07
CA GLY A 44 4.21 -4.79 3.75
C GLY A 44 5.15 -5.49 2.79
N TRP A 45 6.18 -6.10 3.34
CA TRP A 45 7.23 -6.78 2.60
C TRP A 45 6.82 -8.20 2.20
N VAL A 46 7.21 -8.59 1.00
CA VAL A 46 7.06 -9.95 0.47
C VAL A 46 8.36 -10.36 -0.21
N SER A 47 8.53 -11.67 -0.43
CA SER A 47 9.70 -12.13 -1.17
C SER A 47 9.74 -11.53 -2.58
N PRO A 48 10.89 -10.95 -3.01
CA PRO A 48 11.10 -10.53 -4.39
C PRO A 48 11.10 -11.71 -5.37
N MET A 49 11.30 -12.94 -4.89
CA MET A 49 11.30 -14.17 -5.69
C MET A 49 9.93 -14.85 -5.75
N GLY A 50 8.89 -14.26 -5.16
CA GLY A 50 7.55 -14.83 -5.16
C GLY A 50 7.52 -16.19 -4.43
N SER A 51 6.87 -17.19 -5.03
CA SER A 51 6.72 -18.53 -4.43
C SER A 51 8.01 -19.37 -4.43
N HIS A 52 9.11 -18.86 -4.99
CA HIS A 52 10.38 -19.58 -5.06
C HIS A 52 11.26 -19.40 -3.83
N SER A 53 10.92 -18.46 -2.93
CA SER A 53 11.67 -18.21 -1.69
C SER A 53 10.78 -17.50 -0.68
N ASP A 54 11.02 -17.76 0.61
CA ASP A 54 10.40 -17.01 1.70
C ASP A 54 11.24 -15.79 2.13
N ALA A 55 12.48 -15.68 1.63
CA ALA A 55 13.37 -14.56 1.95
C ALA A 55 12.80 -13.24 1.40
N LEU A 56 12.80 -12.20 2.24
CA LEU A 56 12.34 -10.85 1.94
C LEU A 56 13.40 -10.03 1.19
N THR A 57 14.65 -10.49 1.23
CA THR A 57 15.76 -9.96 0.44
C THR A 57 16.26 -11.01 -0.56
N HIS A 58 16.70 -10.53 -1.72
CA HIS A 58 17.48 -11.33 -2.67
C HIS A 58 18.80 -10.62 -2.93
N VAL A 59 19.92 -11.31 -2.75
CA VAL A 59 21.25 -10.71 -2.75
C VAL A 59 22.13 -11.35 -3.80
N ALA A 60 22.82 -10.54 -4.59
CA ALA A 60 23.86 -10.97 -5.51
C ALA A 60 24.88 -9.85 -5.73
N ASN A 61 26.18 -10.12 -5.58
CA ASN A 61 27.26 -9.17 -5.94
C ASN A 61 27.13 -7.75 -5.35
N GLY A 62 26.77 -7.61 -4.07
CA GLY A 62 26.55 -6.30 -3.45
C GLY A 62 25.26 -5.59 -3.89
N GLN A 63 24.37 -6.31 -4.58
CA GLN A 63 23.06 -5.84 -5.00
C GLN A 63 22.00 -6.54 -4.15
N ILE A 64 21.08 -5.76 -3.59
CA ILE A 64 19.99 -6.27 -2.75
C ILE A 64 18.68 -5.88 -3.41
N VAL A 65 17.78 -6.85 -3.60
CA VAL A 65 16.43 -6.62 -4.12
C VAL A 65 15.42 -6.93 -3.03
N ILE A 66 14.44 -6.05 -2.87
CA ILE A 66 13.31 -6.20 -1.93
C ILE A 66 12.00 -5.86 -2.64
N CYS A 67 10.87 -6.37 -2.13
CA CYS A 67 9.56 -6.16 -2.74
C CYS A 67 8.52 -5.71 -1.72
N ALA A 68 7.90 -4.56 -1.96
CA ALA A 68 6.75 -4.10 -1.21
C ALA A 68 5.46 -4.48 -1.93
N ARG A 69 4.53 -5.12 -1.23
CA ARG A 69 3.17 -5.42 -1.70
C ARG A 69 2.18 -4.49 -1.02
N LYS A 70 1.28 -3.89 -1.81
CA LYS A 70 0.12 -3.14 -1.33
C LYS A 70 -1.16 -3.86 -1.71
N GLU A 71 -2.05 -4.02 -0.74
CA GLU A 71 -3.45 -4.37 -0.94
C GLU A 71 -4.31 -3.12 -0.69
N GLU A 72 -5.30 -2.88 -1.54
CA GLU A 72 -6.22 -1.76 -1.42
C GLU A 72 -7.63 -2.20 -1.78
N LYS A 73 -8.60 -1.91 -0.92
CA LYS A 73 -10.00 -2.22 -1.17
C LYS A 73 -10.55 -1.28 -2.23
N ILE A 74 -11.14 -1.85 -3.27
CA ILE A 74 -11.78 -1.14 -4.36
C ILE A 74 -13.18 -0.74 -3.90
N LEU A 75 -13.30 0.49 -3.44
CA LEU A 75 -14.58 1.08 -3.08
C LEU A 75 -14.79 2.39 -3.87
N PRO A 76 -15.39 2.32 -5.08
CA PRO A 76 -15.54 3.50 -5.93
C PRO A 76 -16.44 4.55 -5.27
N ALA A 77 -16.05 5.82 -5.37
CA ALA A 77 -16.83 6.94 -4.83
C ALA A 77 -18.30 6.97 -5.28
N PRO A 78 -18.64 6.62 -6.55
CA PRO A 78 -20.04 6.54 -6.97
C PRO A 78 -20.87 5.52 -6.19
N VAL A 79 -20.29 4.37 -5.82
CA VAL A 79 -20.97 3.31 -5.06
C VAL A 79 -21.28 3.77 -3.64
N ILE A 80 -20.31 4.45 -3.00
CA ILE A 80 -20.50 5.03 -1.66
C ILE A 80 -21.61 6.09 -1.70
N LYS A 81 -21.56 6.99 -2.70
CA LYS A 81 -22.52 8.07 -2.85
C LYS A 81 -23.95 7.52 -3.05
N GLN A 82 -24.12 6.55 -3.95
CA GLN A 82 -25.42 5.94 -4.20
C GLN A 82 -25.99 5.25 -2.94
N ALA A 83 -25.18 4.49 -2.21
CA ALA A 83 -25.61 3.83 -0.98
C ALA A 83 -25.97 4.83 0.13
N LEU A 84 -25.21 5.93 0.24
CA LEU A 84 -25.49 7.01 1.19
C LEU A 84 -26.79 7.74 0.85
N GLU A 85 -26.99 8.10 -0.42
CA GLU A 85 -28.22 8.76 -0.88
C GLU A 85 -29.44 7.89 -0.66
N ALA A 86 -29.34 6.57 -0.90
CA ALA A 86 -30.42 5.63 -0.62
C ALA A 86 -30.81 5.62 0.88
N LYS A 87 -29.81 5.59 1.79
CA LYS A 87 -30.06 5.68 3.24
C LYS A 87 -30.66 7.03 3.66
N ILE A 88 -30.13 8.13 3.13
CA ILE A 88 -30.64 9.48 3.41
C ILE A 88 -32.11 9.59 2.98
N ASN A 89 -32.43 9.20 1.74
CA ASN A 89 -33.79 9.29 1.22
C ASN A 89 -34.78 8.47 2.04
N LYS A 90 -34.38 7.27 2.47
CA LYS A 90 -35.19 6.41 3.34
C LYS A 90 -35.50 7.10 4.68
N LEU A 91 -34.48 7.63 5.37
CA LEU A 91 -34.65 8.27 6.67
C LEU A 91 -35.39 9.62 6.57
N GLU A 92 -35.16 10.40 5.52
CA GLU A 92 -35.89 11.65 5.30
C GLU A 92 -37.38 11.40 5.03
N ALA A 93 -37.71 10.31 4.32
CA ALA A 93 -39.10 9.88 4.09
C ALA A 93 -39.77 9.40 5.38
N GLU A 94 -39.07 8.61 6.21
CA GLU A 94 -39.58 8.11 7.49
C GLU A 94 -39.80 9.24 8.52
N GLN A 95 -38.93 10.25 8.55
CA GLN A 95 -39.01 11.34 9.53
C GLN A 95 -39.74 12.59 9.02
N ALA A 96 -40.17 12.59 7.75
CA ALA A 96 -40.79 13.74 7.07
C ALA A 96 -39.98 15.05 7.22
N ARG A 97 -38.65 14.97 7.30
CA ARG A 97 -37.74 16.12 7.42
C ARG A 97 -36.42 15.87 6.71
N LYS A 98 -35.67 16.95 6.47
CA LYS A 98 -34.29 16.87 5.99
C LYS A 98 -33.32 16.49 7.12
N LEU A 99 -32.32 15.69 6.78
CA LEU A 99 -31.24 15.34 7.70
C LEU A 99 -30.20 16.46 7.79
N LYS A 100 -29.70 16.69 9.00
CA LYS A 100 -28.58 17.60 9.27
C LYS A 100 -27.28 17.00 8.76
N LYS A 101 -26.26 17.85 8.60
CA LYS A 101 -24.93 17.44 8.13
C LYS A 101 -24.31 16.33 8.99
N THR A 102 -24.38 16.47 10.32
CA THR A 102 -23.84 15.48 11.26
C THR A 102 -24.48 14.10 11.08
N GLU A 103 -25.79 14.04 10.83
CA GLU A 103 -26.50 12.78 10.59
C GLU A 103 -26.03 12.13 9.27
N LYS A 104 -25.84 12.94 8.23
CA LYS A 104 -25.33 12.45 6.93
C LYS A 104 -23.90 11.93 7.03
N ASP A 105 -23.06 12.58 7.84
CA ASP A 105 -21.69 12.14 8.09
C ASP A 105 -21.67 10.79 8.83
N SER A 106 -22.49 10.61 9.87
CA SER A 106 -22.64 9.30 10.54
C SER A 106 -23.15 8.21 9.60
N LEU A 107 -24.12 8.51 8.74
CA LEU A 107 -24.61 7.54 7.74
C LEU A 107 -23.53 7.15 6.73
N LYS A 108 -22.63 8.07 6.39
CA LYS A 108 -21.50 7.78 5.50
C LYS A 108 -20.54 6.78 6.12
N ASP A 109 -20.23 6.93 7.40
CA ASP A 109 -19.37 6.00 8.12
C ASP A 109 -20.02 4.61 8.22
N GLU A 110 -21.32 4.53 8.47
CA GLU A 110 -22.06 3.26 8.41
C GLU A 110 -22.04 2.62 7.02
N VAL A 111 -22.20 3.42 5.97
CA VAL A 111 -22.12 2.95 4.58
C VAL A 111 -20.73 2.36 4.33
N LEU A 112 -19.66 3.05 4.73
CA LEU A 112 -18.30 2.54 4.61
C LEU A 112 -18.13 1.23 5.38
N HIS A 113 -18.56 1.18 6.65
CA HIS A 113 -18.46 0.00 7.49
C HIS A 113 -19.18 -1.23 6.90
N SER A 114 -20.33 -1.00 6.25
CA SER A 114 -21.12 -2.06 5.61
C SER A 114 -20.57 -2.50 4.24
N LEU A 115 -19.99 -1.58 3.46
CA LEU A 115 -19.49 -1.87 2.12
C LEU A 115 -18.06 -2.44 2.13
N LEU A 116 -17.23 -2.03 3.08
CA LEU A 116 -15.81 -2.37 3.11
C LEU A 116 -15.53 -3.89 3.19
N PRO A 117 -16.26 -4.69 4.00
CA PRO A 117 -16.11 -6.15 4.02
C PRO A 117 -16.42 -6.83 2.68
N ARG A 118 -17.21 -6.18 1.83
CA ARG A 118 -17.66 -6.69 0.52
C ARG A 118 -16.80 -6.17 -0.64
N ALA A 119 -15.89 -5.24 -0.37
CA ALA A 119 -15.06 -4.64 -1.40
C ALA A 119 -14.00 -5.62 -1.90
N PHE A 120 -13.84 -5.70 -3.22
CA PHE A 120 -12.76 -6.45 -3.84
C PHE A 120 -11.41 -5.81 -3.54
N SER A 121 -10.35 -6.61 -3.53
CA SER A 121 -8.99 -6.13 -3.32
C SER A 121 -8.27 -5.91 -4.65
N ARG A 122 -7.56 -4.79 -4.77
CA ARG A 122 -6.54 -4.55 -5.79
C ARG A 122 -5.17 -4.77 -5.17
N PHE A 123 -4.33 -5.56 -5.81
CA PHE A 123 -2.94 -5.76 -5.41
C PHE A 123 -1.99 -5.00 -6.33
N SER A 124 -0.92 -4.46 -5.75
CA SER A 124 0.20 -3.92 -6.49
C SER A 124 1.51 -4.26 -5.79
N GLN A 125 2.58 -4.37 -6.56
CA GLN A 125 3.92 -4.57 -6.05
C GLN A 125 4.83 -3.44 -6.53
N THR A 126 5.85 -3.15 -5.73
CA THR A 126 6.92 -2.20 -6.06
C THR A 126 8.23 -2.85 -5.68
N MET A 127 9.05 -3.14 -6.70
CA MET A 127 10.39 -3.67 -6.51
C MET A 127 11.34 -2.53 -6.19
N MET A 128 12.29 -2.80 -5.31
CA MET A 128 13.40 -1.91 -5.06
C MET A 128 14.70 -2.67 -5.16
N TRP A 129 15.68 -2.03 -5.77
CA TRP A 129 17.03 -2.52 -5.92
C TRP A 129 17.96 -1.54 -5.22
N ILE A 130 18.75 -2.04 -4.29
CA ILE A 130 19.74 -1.31 -3.51
C ILE A 130 21.11 -1.76 -3.99
N ASP A 131 21.88 -0.81 -4.49
CA ASP A 131 23.27 -1.00 -4.86
C ASP A 131 24.15 -0.51 -3.72
N THR A 132 24.69 -1.46 -2.94
CA THR A 132 25.53 -1.14 -1.78
C THR A 132 26.95 -0.74 -2.18
N VAL A 133 27.34 -0.96 -3.43
CA VAL A 133 28.65 -0.58 -3.97
C VAL A 133 28.67 0.90 -4.33
N ASN A 134 27.62 1.38 -4.99
CA ASN A 134 27.52 2.77 -5.46
C ASN A 134 26.67 3.69 -4.55
N GLY A 135 26.05 3.13 -3.51
CA GLY A 135 25.18 3.86 -2.59
C GLY A 135 23.92 4.38 -3.27
N LEU A 136 23.28 3.55 -4.11
CA LEU A 136 22.09 3.92 -4.88
C LEU A 136 20.88 3.06 -4.51
N ILE A 137 19.70 3.65 -4.61
CA ILE A 137 18.41 2.95 -4.50
C ILE A 137 17.59 3.23 -5.75
N MET A 138 17.21 2.16 -6.41
CA MET A 138 16.38 2.13 -7.61
C MET A 138 14.99 1.63 -7.23
N VAL A 139 13.95 2.39 -7.57
CA VAL A 139 12.55 2.04 -7.28
C VAL A 139 11.79 1.85 -8.60
N ASP A 140 11.13 0.70 -8.77
CA ASP A 140 10.28 0.42 -9.95
C ASP A 140 8.93 1.14 -9.87
N CYS A 141 8.94 2.44 -10.14
CA CYS A 141 7.72 3.23 -10.23
C CYS A 141 7.85 4.46 -11.13
N ALA A 142 6.71 4.94 -11.60
CA ALA A 142 6.63 6.07 -12.53
C ALA A 142 6.37 7.43 -11.84
N SER A 143 6.22 7.48 -10.51
CA SER A 143 5.91 8.74 -9.80
C SER A 143 6.70 8.93 -8.50
N ALA A 144 7.22 10.14 -8.31
CA ALA A 144 8.03 10.51 -7.15
C ALA A 144 7.26 10.34 -5.83
N LYS A 145 5.95 10.61 -5.83
CA LYS A 145 5.06 10.36 -4.69
C LYS A 145 5.04 8.88 -4.28
N LYS A 146 5.05 7.96 -5.25
CA LYS A 146 5.06 6.52 -4.97
C LYS A 146 6.45 6.08 -4.51
N ALA A 147 7.51 6.58 -5.11
CA ALA A 147 8.88 6.29 -4.69
C ALA A 147 9.20 6.78 -3.27
N GLY A 148 8.83 8.02 -2.93
CA GLY A 148 9.08 8.61 -1.61
C GLY A 148 8.41 7.85 -0.46
N ARG A 149 7.35 7.07 -0.73
CA ARG A 149 6.74 6.17 0.26
C ARG A 149 7.72 5.10 0.77
N TYR A 150 8.69 4.72 -0.05
CA TYR A 150 9.62 3.65 0.26
C TYR A 150 11.06 4.13 0.48
N ALA A 151 11.48 5.20 -0.21
CA ALA A 151 12.81 5.80 -0.06
C ALA A 151 12.93 6.80 1.12
N GLY A 152 11.81 7.22 1.72
CA GLY A 152 11.77 8.19 2.82
C GLY A 152 11.88 9.66 2.37
N PRO A 153 11.69 10.63 3.28
CA PRO A 153 11.66 12.07 2.96
C PRO A 153 13.05 12.72 2.74
N ALA A 154 14.13 11.94 2.72
CA ALA A 154 15.51 12.44 2.63
C ALA A 154 16.23 11.91 1.38
N ALA A 155 15.53 11.92 0.25
CA ALA A 155 16.02 11.53 -1.06
C ALA A 155 15.65 12.60 -2.09
#